data_AF-X1DKM3-F1
#
_entry.id   AF-X1DKM3-F1
#
_cell.length_a   1.000
_cell.length_b   1.000
_cell.length_c   1.000
_cell.angle_alpha   90.00
_cell.angle_beta   90.00
_cell.angle_gamma   90.00
#
_symmetry.space_group_name_H-M   'P 1'
#
loop_
_entity.id
_entity.type
_entity.pdbx_description
1 polymer ?
#
loop_
_entity_poly.entity_id
_entity_poly.type
_entity_poly.pdbx_seq_one_letter_code
_entity_poly.pdbx_strand_id
1 'polypeptide(L)'
;YMLINIPAKKLTIVAKSIGGGMILIEKVNNWSVKLKGNNYNILIEFLTNSKEKILNLIQQFSNSPENIHIQDDERCSFIQLKNPNRFKDEFVNKLKTLDFISNIWTTHPILFPIHGTPFIKPITPAASAHLIIFSILILKS
;
A
#
# COMPACT_ATOMS: atom_id res chain seq x y z
N TYR A 1 -24.10 -20.26 -20.84
CA TYR A 1 -22.92 -19.85 -20.07
C TYR A 1 -23.10 -18.40 -19.66
N MET A 2 -23.34 -18.11 -18.38
CA MET A 2 -23.57 -16.75 -17.89
C MET A 2 -22.21 -16.12 -17.56
N LEU A 3 -21.71 -15.26 -18.44
CA LEU A 3 -20.54 -14.44 -18.16
C LEU A 3 -21.00 -13.28 -17.27
N ILE A 4 -20.88 -13.44 -15.95
CA ILE A 4 -21.02 -12.31 -15.02
C ILE A 4 -19.77 -11.45 -15.21
N ASN A 5 -19.89 -10.40 -16.03
CA ASN A 5 -18.86 -9.39 -16.16
C ASN A 5 -18.88 -8.52 -14.90
N ILE A 6 -18.15 -8.94 -13.87
CA ILE A 6 -17.97 -8.14 -12.66
C ILE A 6 -17.04 -6.97 -13.03
N PRO A 7 -17.49 -5.70 -12.94
CA PRO A 7 -16.65 -4.56 -13.28
C PRO A 7 -15.35 -4.60 -12.47
N ALA A 8 -14.21 -4.43 -13.14
CA ALA A 8 -12.95 -4.22 -12.46
C ALA A 8 -13.09 -2.96 -11.59
N LYS A 9 -12.91 -3.09 -10.27
CA LYS A 9 -13.02 -1.97 -9.33
C LYS A 9 -11.92 -0.97 -9.66
N LYS A 10 -12.29 0.26 -10.02
CA LYS A 10 -11.33 1.31 -10.39
C LYS A 10 -10.48 1.69 -9.17
N LEU A 11 -9.16 1.61 -9.31
CA LEU A 11 -8.19 2.10 -8.34
C LEU A 11 -7.65 3.44 -8.83
N THR A 12 -7.74 4.49 -8.02
CA THR A 12 -7.14 5.79 -8.33
C THR A 12 -5.92 6.02 -7.44
N ILE A 13 -4.81 6.48 -8.02
CA ILE A 13 -3.57 6.73 -7.28
C ILE A 13 -3.08 8.12 -7.64
N VAL A 14 -2.76 8.93 -6.63
CA VAL A 14 -2.05 10.21 -6.82
C VAL A 14 -0.64 10.04 -6.31
N ALA A 15 0.33 10.36 -7.16
CA ALA A 15 1.75 10.21 -6.87
C ALA A 15 2.55 11.40 -7.40
N LYS A 16 3.66 11.71 -6.74
CA LYS A 16 4.62 12.73 -7.20
C LYS A 16 6.03 12.20 -7.22
N SER A 17 6.84 12.68 -8.18
CA SER A 17 8.28 12.47 -8.13
C SER A 17 8.87 13.25 -6.96
N ILE A 18 9.82 12.65 -6.24
CA ILE A 18 10.56 13.31 -5.14
C ILE A 18 12.07 13.40 -5.44
N GLY A 19 12.46 13.28 -6.71
CA GLY A 19 13.86 13.30 -7.15
C GLY A 19 14.56 11.93 -7.02
N GLY A 20 15.72 11.78 -7.67
CA GLY A 20 16.55 10.56 -7.57
C GLY A 20 15.88 9.27 -8.08
N GLY A 21 14.95 9.38 -9.03
CA GLY A 21 14.16 8.23 -9.53
C GLY A 21 13.09 7.72 -8.56
N MET A 22 12.86 8.41 -7.44
CA MET A 22 11.87 8.02 -6.45
C MET A 22 10.51 8.68 -6.68
N ILE A 23 9.46 7.95 -6.31
CA ILE A 23 8.07 8.41 -6.32
C ILE A 23 7.49 8.29 -4.91
N LEU A 24 6.68 9.26 -4.53
CA LEU A 24 5.85 9.22 -3.34
C LEU A 24 4.39 9.09 -3.77
N ILE A 25 3.71 8.03 -3.33
CA ILE A 25 2.26 7.94 -3.44
C ILE A 25 1.66 8.69 -2.27
N GLU A 26 0.79 9.66 -2.57
CA GLU A 26 0.15 10.56 -1.61
C GLU A 26 -1.34 10.25 -1.42
N LYS A 27 -2.00 9.63 -2.40
CA LYS A 27 -3.39 9.17 -2.27
C LYS A 27 -3.64 7.83 -2.93
N VAL A 28 -4.49 7.03 -2.29
CA VAL A 28 -5.12 5.84 -2.85
C VAL A 28 -6.63 6.03 -2.72
N ASN A 29 -7.32 6.08 -3.86
CA ASN A 29 -8.68 6.62 -3.98
C ASN A 29 -8.76 8.01 -3.34
N ASN A 30 -9.62 8.19 -2.34
CA ASN A 30 -9.79 9.44 -1.61
C ASN A 30 -8.96 9.51 -0.33
N TRP A 31 -8.22 8.45 0.00
CA TRP A 31 -7.48 8.32 1.25
C TRP A 31 -6.06 8.85 1.12
N SER A 32 -5.64 9.68 2.08
CA SER A 32 -4.26 10.15 2.17
C SER A 32 -3.35 9.00 2.58
N VAL A 33 -2.23 8.82 1.89
CA VAL A 33 -1.23 7.81 2.23
C VAL A 33 0.17 8.38 2.08
N LYS A 34 1.17 7.70 2.64
CA LYS A 34 2.57 8.05 2.42
C LYS A 34 3.39 6.81 2.08
N LEU A 35 3.40 6.42 0.79
CA LEU A 35 4.12 5.23 0.33
C LEU A 35 5.38 5.63 -0.44
N LYS A 36 6.55 5.28 0.11
CA LYS A 36 7.87 5.52 -0.49
C LYS A 36 8.51 4.27 -1.09
N GLY A 37 7.86 3.12 -0.95
CA GLY A 37 8.37 1.83 -1.45
C GLY A 37 9.45 1.19 -0.57
N ASN A 38 9.67 1.67 0.66
CA ASN A 38 10.69 1.14 1.57
C ASN A 38 10.14 0.26 2.69
N ASN A 39 8.83 0.00 2.71
CA ASN A 39 8.16 -0.78 3.74
C ASN A 39 7.07 -1.67 3.13
N TYR A 40 6.74 -2.75 3.84
CA TYR A 40 5.47 -3.43 3.63
C TYR A 40 4.35 -2.55 4.16
N ASN A 41 3.29 -2.41 3.37
CA ASN A 41 2.08 -1.72 3.80
C ASN A 41 0.86 -2.63 3.55
N ILE A 42 -0.11 -2.54 4.45
CA ILE A 42 -1.48 -2.98 4.20
C ILE A 42 -2.36 -1.74 4.31
N LEU A 43 -3.16 -1.50 3.28
CA LEU A 43 -4.14 -0.43 3.22
C LEU A 43 -5.52 -1.09 3.26
N ILE A 44 -6.36 -0.68 4.21
CA ILE A 44 -7.64 -1.32 4.49
C ILE A 44 -8.72 -0.26 4.47
N GLU A 45 -9.72 -0.44 3.62
CA GLU A 45 -10.95 0.37 3.63
C GLU A 45 -12.10 -0.50 4.15
N PHE A 46 -12.84 0.00 5.13
CA PHE A 46 -13.85 -0.76 5.86
C PHE A 46 -14.99 0.13 6.36
N LEU A 47 -16.09 -0.46 6.81
CA LEU A 47 -17.21 0.30 7.38
C LEU A 47 -16.82 0.97 8.70
N THR A 48 -17.11 2.27 8.86
CA THR A 48 -16.71 3.06 10.05
C THR A 48 -17.18 2.44 11.37
N ASN A 49 -18.37 1.84 11.39
CA ASN A 49 -18.93 1.16 12.56
C ASN A 49 -18.15 -0.09 13.02
N SER A 50 -17.20 -0.57 12.21
CA SER A 50 -16.40 -1.77 12.47
C SER A 50 -14.96 -1.45 12.89
N LYS A 51 -14.65 -0.17 13.14
CA LYS A 51 -13.32 0.32 13.55
C LYS A 51 -12.75 -0.42 14.74
N GLU A 52 -13.51 -0.54 15.83
CA GLU A 52 -13.06 -1.25 17.03
C GLU A 52 -12.76 -2.73 16.76
N LYS A 53 -13.55 -3.39 15.90
CA LYS A 53 -13.31 -4.79 15.53
C LYS A 53 -11.97 -4.96 14.82
N ILE A 54 -11.64 -4.04 13.91
CA ILE A 54 -10.36 -4.06 13.19
C ILE A 54 -9.18 -3.73 14.11
N LEU A 55 -9.32 -2.75 15.00
CA LEU A 55 -8.24 -2.38 15.92
C LEU A 55 -7.94 -3.52 16.88
N ASN A 56 -8.97 -4.17 17.43
CA ASN A 56 -8.81 -5.36 18.27
C ASN A 56 -8.15 -6.50 17.49
N LEU A 57 -8.53 -6.70 16.22
CA LEU A 57 -7.89 -7.70 15.37
C LEU A 57 -6.40 -7.39 15.19
N ILE A 58 -6.03 -6.15 14.88
CA ILE A 58 -4.62 -5.75 14.70
C ILE A 58 -3.81 -5.99 15.97
N GLN A 59 -4.37 -5.69 17.15
CA GLN A 59 -3.70 -5.88 18.44
C GLN A 59 -3.45 -7.35 18.80
N GLN A 60 -4.27 -8.27 18.29
CA GLN A 60 -4.12 -9.71 18.57
C GLN A 60 -2.93 -10.36 17.85
N PHE A 61 -2.35 -9.71 16.84
CA PHE A 61 -1.24 -10.30 16.07
C PHE A 61 0.13 -9.85 16.59
N SER A 62 1.02 -10.84 16.77
CA SER A 62 2.36 -10.68 17.36
C SER A 62 3.31 -9.75 16.58
N ASN A 63 3.00 -9.47 15.30
CA ASN A 63 3.72 -8.50 14.47
C ASN A 63 2.90 -7.21 14.42
N SER A 64 2.81 -6.52 15.56
CA SER A 64 2.12 -5.23 15.60
C SER A 64 2.74 -4.29 14.55
N PRO A 65 1.92 -3.54 13.81
CA PRO A 65 2.42 -2.55 12.86
C PRO A 65 3.25 -1.50 13.61
N GLU A 66 4.39 -1.11 13.04
CA GLU A 66 5.24 -0.04 13.58
C GLU A 66 4.48 1.30 13.59
N ASN A 67 3.64 1.50 12.58
CA ASN A 67 2.80 2.67 12.48
C ASN A 67 1.40 2.29 11.96
N ILE A 68 0.39 2.83 12.64
CA ILE A 68 -1.01 2.79 12.22
C ILE A 68 -1.42 4.22 11.93
N HIS A 69 -1.88 4.46 10.72
CA HIS A 69 -2.52 5.72 10.35
C HIS A 69 -3.98 5.45 10.03
N ILE A 70 -4.88 6.18 10.69
CA ILE A 70 -6.32 6.02 10.58
C ILE A 70 -6.92 7.30 10.01
N GLN A 71 -7.83 7.15 9.06
CA GLN A 71 -8.69 8.21 8.54
C GLN A 71 -10.14 7.73 8.60
N ASP A 72 -11.06 8.63 8.89
CA ASP A 72 -12.49 8.34 8.97
C ASP A 72 -13.25 9.24 7.99
N ASP A 73 -14.26 8.67 7.35
CA ASP A 73 -15.32 9.34 6.62
C ASP A 73 -16.67 8.87 7.21
N GLU A 74 -17.79 9.48 6.82
CA GLU A 74 -19.11 9.22 7.41
C GLU A 74 -19.52 7.74 7.37
N ARG A 75 -19.16 7.02 6.29
CA ARG A 75 -19.56 5.62 6.06
C ARG A 75 -18.40 4.64 6.04
N CYS A 76 -17.21 5.10 5.67
CA CYS A 76 -16.03 4.28 5.53
C CYS A 76 -14.90 4.84 6.38
N SER A 77 -14.08 3.95 6.91
CA SER A 77 -12.81 4.27 7.54
C SER A 77 -11.68 3.60 6.76
N PHE A 78 -10.50 4.17 6.91
CA PHE A 78 -9.29 3.70 6.27
C PHE A 78 -8.18 3.53 7.28
N ILE A 79 -7.44 2.43 7.16
CA ILE A 79 -6.24 2.17 7.94
C ILE A 79 -5.08 1.84 7.02
N GLN A 80 -3.97 2.55 7.21
CA GLN A 80 -2.66 2.18 6.72
C GLN A 80 -1.86 1.54 7.85
N LEU A 81 -1.48 0.28 7.65
CA LEU A 81 -0.53 -0.45 8.47
C LEU A 81 0.81 -0.43 7.78
N LYS A 82 1.87 -0.05 8.50
CA LYS A 82 3.23 0.00 7.98
C LYS A 82 4.16 -0.87 8.83
N ASN A 83 4.98 -1.68 8.16
CA ASN A 83 5.96 -2.53 8.84
C ASN A 83 7.23 -2.70 7.95
N PRO A 84 8.46 -2.68 8.51
CA PRO A 84 9.66 -3.10 7.79
C PRO A 84 9.62 -4.56 7.34
N ASN A 85 8.92 -5.42 8.09
CA ASN A 85 8.80 -6.85 7.80
C ASN A 85 7.45 -7.19 7.17
N ARG A 86 7.41 -8.29 6.40
CA ARG A 86 6.17 -8.80 5.81
C ARG A 86 5.17 -9.18 6.91
N PHE A 87 3.90 -8.84 6.70
CA PHE A 87 2.82 -9.28 7.56
C PHE A 87 2.58 -10.79 7.41
N LYS A 88 2.24 -11.48 8.49
CA LYS A 88 1.93 -12.92 8.45
C LYS A 88 0.76 -13.18 7.50
N ASP A 89 0.85 -14.21 6.67
CA ASP A 89 -0.22 -14.54 5.71
C ASP A 89 -1.54 -14.86 6.42
N GLU A 90 -1.48 -15.48 7.60
CA GLU A 90 -2.64 -15.70 8.48
C GLU A 90 -3.41 -14.40 8.77
N PHE A 91 -2.69 -13.32 9.09
CA PHE A 91 -3.29 -12.01 9.38
C PHE A 91 -3.96 -11.43 8.13
N VAL A 92 -3.24 -11.42 7.00
CA VAL A 92 -3.74 -10.91 5.72
C VAL A 92 -4.96 -11.70 5.26
N ASN A 93 -4.94 -13.02 5.42
CA ASN A 93 -6.07 -13.89 5.06
C ASN A 93 -7.25 -13.67 6.00
N LYS A 94 -7.03 -13.50 7.31
CA LYS A 94 -8.11 -13.18 8.25
C LYS A 94 -8.78 -11.85 7.90
N LEU A 95 -8.02 -10.82 7.53
CA LEU A 95 -8.59 -9.57 7.01
C LEU A 95 -9.48 -9.80 5.78
N LYS A 96 -9.04 -10.61 4.81
CA LYS A 96 -9.84 -10.89 3.60
C LYS A 96 -11.17 -11.57 3.87
N THR A 97 -11.33 -12.25 5.00
CA THR A 97 -12.58 -12.95 5.36
C THR A 97 -13.63 -12.04 6.00
N LEU A 98 -13.29 -10.78 6.32
CA LEU A 98 -14.20 -9.86 7.01
C LEU A 98 -15.13 -9.16 6.01
N ASP A 99 -16.44 -9.35 6.20
CA ASP A 99 -17.52 -8.81 5.36
C ASP A 99 -17.61 -7.28 5.36
N PHE A 100 -17.18 -6.64 6.44
CA PHE A 100 -17.16 -5.18 6.57
C PHE A 100 -15.92 -4.53 5.91
N ILE A 101 -14.99 -5.31 5.34
CA ILE A 101 -13.85 -4.79 4.59
C ILE A 101 -14.22 -4.65 3.12
N SER A 102 -14.15 -3.43 2.62
CA SER A 102 -14.48 -3.09 1.23
C SER A 102 -13.29 -3.23 0.29
N ASN A 103 -12.06 -2.98 0.78
CA ASN A 103 -10.83 -3.13 0.01
C ASN A 103 -9.64 -3.44 0.90
N ILE A 104 -8.73 -4.26 0.37
CA ILE A 104 -7.39 -4.48 0.93
C ILE A 104 -6.37 -4.30 -0.19
N TRP A 105 -5.36 -3.48 0.05
CA TRP A 105 -4.21 -3.36 -0.84
C TRP A 105 -2.94 -3.65 -0.06
N THR A 106 -2.01 -4.37 -0.68
CA THR A 106 -0.71 -4.65 -0.08
C THR A 106 0.43 -4.13 -0.96
N THR A 107 1.49 -3.66 -0.33
CA THR A 107 2.72 -3.26 -1.02
C THR A 107 3.88 -4.12 -0.56
N HIS A 108 4.77 -4.42 -1.50
CA HIS A 108 6.08 -4.97 -1.20
C HIS A 108 7.11 -3.84 -1.26
N PRO A 109 8.11 -3.82 -0.37
CA PRO A 109 9.21 -2.89 -0.49
C PRO A 109 9.95 -3.16 -1.80
N ILE A 110 10.31 -2.08 -2.49
CA ILE A 110 11.12 -2.10 -3.69
C ILE A 110 12.57 -2.06 -3.21
N LEU A 111 13.30 -3.15 -3.46
CA LEU A 111 14.74 -3.16 -3.32
C LEU A 111 15.30 -2.38 -4.50
N PHE A 112 15.91 -1.23 -4.24
CA PHE A 112 16.68 -0.54 -5.27
C PHE A 112 17.83 -1.45 -5.69
N PRO A 113 18.06 -1.70 -6.99
CA PRO A 113 19.32 -2.26 -7.42
C PRO A 113 20.44 -1.30 -6.99
N ILE A 114 21.28 -1.74 -6.06
CA ILE A 114 22.47 -0.98 -5.64
C ILE A 114 23.44 -1.07 -6.81
N HIS A 115 23.49 -0.04 -7.65
CA HIS A 115 24.58 0.09 -8.61
C HIS A 115 25.86 0.40 -7.84
N GLY A 116 26.86 -0.47 -8.00
CA GLY A 116 28.18 -0.36 -7.37
C GLY A 116 28.89 0.96 -7.70
N THR A 117 29.74 1.37 -6.75
CA THR A 117 30.62 2.56 -6.64
C THR A 117 30.56 3.65 -7.72
N PRO A 118 30.38 4.93 -7.32
CA PRO A 118 30.38 6.06 -8.24
C PRO A 118 31.81 6.32 -8.74
N PHE A 119 32.10 5.93 -9.97
CA PHE A 119 33.23 6.50 -10.70
C PHE A 119 32.80 7.85 -11.26
N ILE A 120 33.10 8.92 -10.52
CA ILE A 120 32.96 10.27 -11.06
C ILE A 120 34.06 10.47 -12.13
N LYS A 121 33.65 10.67 -13.38
CA LYS A 121 34.11 11.81 -14.18
C LYS A 121 32.88 12.46 -14.83
N PRO A 122 32.71 13.79 -14.75
CA PRO A 122 31.59 14.48 -15.37
C PRO A 122 31.83 14.60 -16.88
N ILE A 123 30.77 14.61 -17.70
CA ILE A 123 30.57 15.44 -18.90
C ILE A 123 29.22 15.07 -19.58
N THR A 124 28.27 16.02 -19.51
CA THR A 124 27.06 16.25 -20.35
C THR A 124 25.88 15.24 -20.43
N PRO A 125 24.66 15.73 -20.77
CA PRO A 125 23.41 15.22 -20.25
C PRO A 125 22.72 14.28 -21.23
N ALA A 126 22.28 13.13 -20.74
CA ALA A 126 21.09 12.41 -21.19
C ALA A 126 21.07 11.10 -20.43
N ALA A 127 20.20 10.97 -19.43
CA ALA A 127 19.92 9.64 -18.88
C ALA A 127 18.50 9.59 -18.34
N SER A 128 17.61 9.23 -19.26
CA SER A 128 16.41 8.42 -19.07
C SER A 128 15.98 8.21 -17.61
N ALA A 129 14.90 8.90 -17.23
CA ALA A 129 14.14 8.57 -16.03
C ALA A 129 13.55 7.16 -16.19
N HIS A 130 14.26 6.16 -15.68
CA HIS A 130 13.72 4.81 -15.56
C HIS A 130 12.61 4.84 -14.51
N LEU A 131 11.38 4.64 -14.97
CA LEU A 131 10.19 4.60 -14.14
C LEU A 131 10.27 3.36 -13.24
N ILE A 132 10.53 3.55 -11.94
CA ILE A 132 10.45 2.45 -10.96
C ILE A 132 8.96 2.19 -10.71
N ILE A 133 8.46 1.09 -11.27
CA ILE A 133 7.05 0.68 -11.16
C ILE A 133 6.83 0.05 -9.78
N PHE A 134 5.90 0.60 -9.03
CA PHE A 134 5.41 0.01 -7.78
C PHE A 134 4.49 -1.16 -8.11
N SER A 135 4.82 -2.35 -7.59
CA SER A 135 3.87 -3.46 -7.59
C SER A 135 2.89 -3.27 -6.43
N ILE A 136 1.77 -2.59 -6.69
CA ILE A 136 0.60 -2.65 -5.81
C ILE A 136 -0.15 -3.91 -6.19
N LEU A 137 -0.12 -4.91 -5.31
CA LEU A 137 -0.92 -6.10 -5.51
C LEU A 137 -2.32 -5.80 -4.97
N ILE A 138 -3.29 -5.72 -5.88
CA ILE A 138 -4.70 -5.63 -5.51
C ILE A 138 -5.14 -7.05 -5.16
N LEU A 139 -5.22 -7.34 -3.86
CA LEU A 139 -5.75 -8.62 -3.38
C LEU A 139 -7.25 -8.43 -3.14
N LYS A 140 -8.07 -9.01 -4.03
CA LYS A 140 -9.52 -9.03 -3.85
C LYS A 140 -9.91 -9.92 -2.66
N SER A 141 -10.87 -9.44 -1.86
CA SER A 141 -11.77 -10.27 -1.07
C SER A 141 -12.83 -10.89 -1.99
#